data_AF-A0A3C2AZS6-F1
#
_entry.id   AF-A0A3C2AZS6-F1
#
_cell.length_a   1.000
_cell.length_b   1.000
_cell.length_c   1.000
_cell.angle_alpha   90.00
_cell.angle_beta   90.00
_cell.angle_gamma   90.00
#
_symmetry.space_group_name_H-M   'P 1'
#
loop_
_entity.id
_entity.type
_entity.pdbx_description
1 polymer ?
#
loop_
_entity_poly.entity_id
_entity_poly.type
_entity_poly.pdbx_seq_one_letter_code
_entity_poly.pdbx_strand_id
1 'polypeptide(L)'
;SLPTRRSSDLDVLVSILTYHVVAGKVMAADVAAGDVPTVEGSTIAVTVEGGVMLNGSANVVATDVAASNGVIHVIDAVILPPGVDPASL
;
A
#
# COMPACT_ATOMS: atom_id res chain seq x y z
N SER A 1 -26.32 15.84 19.64
CA SER A 1 -25.94 14.96 18.52
C SER A 1 -24.53 14.46 18.78
N LEU A 2 -24.35 13.16 18.99
CA LEU A 2 -23.01 12.58 19.10
C LEU A 2 -22.31 12.77 17.74
N PRO A 3 -21.03 13.20 17.72
CA PRO A 3 -20.36 13.51 16.45
C PRO A 3 -20.25 12.23 15.61
N THR A 4 -20.46 12.38 14.31
CA THR A 4 -20.42 11.34 13.26
C THR A 4 -19.02 10.73 13.03
N ARG A 5 -18.12 10.82 14.02
CA ARG A 5 -16.71 10.45 13.92
C ARG A 5 -16.50 9.02 13.40
N ARG A 6 -17.41 8.08 13.74
CA ARG A 6 -17.30 6.67 13.34
C ARG A 6 -17.42 6.37 11.85
N SER A 7 -18.08 7.21 11.04
CA SER A 7 -18.24 6.88 9.61
C SER A 7 -17.02 7.33 8.78
N SER A 8 -16.48 8.52 9.06
CA SER A 8 -15.29 9.03 8.37
C SER A 8 -14.05 8.19 8.64
N ASP A 9 -13.88 7.69 9.87
CA ASP A 9 -12.71 6.91 10.26
C ASP A 9 -12.66 5.56 9.55
N LEU A 10 -13.83 4.96 9.30
CA LEU A 10 -13.95 3.71 8.54
C LEU A 10 -13.60 3.93 7.07
N ASP A 11 -14.07 5.03 6.47
CA ASP A 11 -13.76 5.37 5.08
C ASP A 11 -12.25 5.60 4.89
N VAL A 12 -11.62 6.31 5.83
CA VAL A 12 -10.15 6.51 5.85
C VAL A 12 -9.41 5.18 5.98
N LEU A 13 -9.82 4.32 6.91
CA LEU A 13 -9.19 3.00 7.08
C LEU A 13 -9.34 2.14 5.82
N VAL A 14 -10.51 2.16 5.19
CA VAL A 14 -10.74 1.44 3.94
C VAL A 14 -9.80 1.93 2.85
N SER A 15 -9.65 3.24 2.66
CA SER A 15 -8.72 3.81 1.67
C SER A 15 -7.26 3.43 1.95
N ILE A 16 -6.83 3.46 3.22
CA ILE A 16 -5.47 3.03 3.58
C ILE A 16 -5.28 1.56 3.22
N LEU A 17 -6.23 0.68 3.58
CA LEU A 17 -6.11 -0.75 3.32
C LEU A 17 -6.16 -1.06 1.81
N THR A 18 -7.03 -0.41 1.04
CA THR A 18 -7.10 -0.62 -0.42
C THR A 18 -5.90 -0.05 -1.15
N TYR A 19 -5.23 0.97 -0.60
CA TYR A 19 -3.97 1.49 -1.15
C TYR A 19 -2.82 0.51 -0.99
N HIS A 20 -2.85 -0.39 0.01
CA HIS A 20 -1.85 -1.47 0.15
C HIS A 20 -2.08 -2.64 -0.81
N VAL A 21 -3.16 -2.63 -1.59
CA VAL A 21 -3.51 -3.74 -2.48
C VAL A 21 -3.27 -3.31 -3.92
N VAL A 22 -2.46 -4.09 -4.63
CA VAL A 22 -2.27 -3.98 -6.09
C VAL A 22 -3.07 -5.08 -6.76
N ALA A 23 -3.86 -4.74 -7.77
CA ALA A 23 -4.61 -5.72 -8.54
C ALA A 23 -3.68 -6.50 -9.48
N GLY A 24 -3.58 -7.81 -9.26
CA GLY A 24 -2.76 -8.70 -10.09
C GLY A 24 -1.77 -9.52 -9.27
N LYS A 25 -1.02 -10.38 -9.96
CA LYS A 25 0.02 -11.21 -9.35
C LYS A 25 1.37 -10.67 -9.77
N VAL A 26 2.04 -9.97 -8.86
CA VAL A 26 3.40 -9.45 -9.07
C VAL A 26 4.36 -10.25 -8.19
N MET A 27 5.14 -11.14 -8.79
CA MET A 27 6.22 -11.85 -8.09
C MET A 27 7.40 -10.90 -7.89
N ALA A 28 8.31 -11.18 -6.94
CA ALA A 28 9.51 -10.35 -6.76
C ALA A 28 10.35 -10.23 -8.03
N ALA A 29 10.40 -11.29 -8.83
CA ALA A 29 11.11 -11.32 -10.11
C ALA A 29 10.53 -10.35 -11.16
N ASP A 30 9.25 -9.99 -11.02
CA ASP A 30 8.54 -9.09 -11.94
C ASP A 30 8.50 -7.65 -11.41
N VAL A 31 9.02 -7.39 -10.20
CA VAL A 31 9.07 -6.05 -9.61
C VAL A 31 10.11 -5.22 -10.36
N ALA A 32 9.62 -4.21 -11.06
CA ALA A 32 10.42 -3.18 -11.71
C ALA A 32 10.16 -1.81 -11.07
N ALA A 33 11.14 -0.91 -11.16
CA ALA A 33 10.93 0.47 -10.77
C ALA A 33 9.88 1.14 -11.67
N GLY A 34 9.00 1.95 -11.07
CA GLY A 34 7.93 2.64 -11.76
C GLY A 34 6.68 2.82 -10.90
N ASP A 35 5.65 3.40 -11.51
CA ASP A 35 4.38 3.66 -10.85
C ASP A 35 3.44 2.46 -11.00
N VAL A 36 2.96 1.95 -9.86
CA VAL A 36 2.07 0.78 -9.81
C VAL A 36 0.68 1.22 -9.33
N PRO A 37 -0.40 0.99 -10.10
CA PRO A 37 -1.75 1.36 -9.69
C PRO A 37 -2.26 0.43 -8.58
N THR A 38 -2.89 1.02 -7.58
CA THR A 38 -3.52 0.30 -6.45
C THR A 38 -5.02 0.13 -6.68
N VAL A 39 -5.65 -0.70 -5.86
CA VAL A 39 -7.12 -0.90 -5.86
C VAL A 39 -7.85 0.35 -5.38
N GLU A 40 -7.22 1.20 -4.57
CA GLU A 40 -7.76 2.50 -4.18
C GLU A 40 -7.91 3.46 -5.38
N GLY A 41 -7.02 3.35 -6.37
CA GLY A 41 -7.02 4.14 -7.60
C GLY A 41 -5.78 5.02 -7.75
N SER A 42 -5.11 5.38 -6.64
CA SER A 42 -3.82 6.06 -6.65
C SER A 42 -2.67 5.10 -6.97
N THR A 43 -1.50 5.64 -7.37
CA THR A 43 -0.30 4.85 -7.67
C THR A 43 0.67 4.81 -6.48
N ILE A 44 1.43 3.72 -6.38
CA ILE A 44 2.62 3.59 -5.54
C ILE A 44 3.84 3.77 -6.43
N ALA A 45 4.74 4.66 -6.04
CA ALA A 45 6.04 4.80 -6.69
C ALA A 45 6.99 3.71 -6.16
N VAL A 46 7.42 2.80 -7.02
CA VAL A 46 8.37 1.74 -6.69
C VAL A 46 9.76 2.14 -7.17
N THR A 47 10.74 2.12 -6.28
CA THR A 47 12.15 2.29 -6.62
C THR A 47 12.94 1.03 -6.29
N VAL A 48 13.93 0.73 -7.13
CA VAL A 48 14.79 -0.46 -6.99
C VAL A 48 16.25 -0.01 -6.96
N GLU A 49 16.76 0.29 -5.77
CA GLU A 49 18.13 0.76 -5.55
C GLU A 49 18.77 -0.01 -4.39
N GLY A 50 19.35 -1.18 -4.67
CA GLY A 50 19.91 -2.07 -3.63
C GLY A 50 18.85 -2.77 -2.75
N GLY A 51 17.57 -2.52 -3.03
CA GLY A 51 16.37 -3.05 -2.40
C GLY A 51 15.12 -2.45 -3.07
N VAL A 52 13.93 -2.92 -2.70
CA VAL A 52 12.66 -2.35 -3.20
C VAL A 52 12.11 -1.38 -2.17
N MET A 53 11.88 -0.13 -2.58
CA MET A 53 11.29 0.91 -1.74
C MET A 53 10.01 1.46 -2.38
N LEU A 54 9.01 1.70 -1.56
CA LEU A 54 7.68 2.17 -1.93
C LEU A 54 7.49 3.60 -1.42
N ASN A 55 7.08 4.51 -2.29
CA ASN A 55 6.83 5.93 -2.03
C ASN A 55 8.00 6.68 -1.33
N GLY A 56 9.22 6.12 -1.37
CA GLY A 56 10.37 6.67 -0.67
C GLY A 56 10.34 6.53 0.85
N SER A 57 9.38 5.80 1.42
CA SER A 57 9.16 5.73 2.89
C SER A 57 9.03 4.32 3.46
N ALA A 58 8.69 3.32 2.65
CA ALA A 58 8.55 1.94 3.09
C ALA A 58 9.48 1.01 2.30
N ASN A 59 10.24 0.17 2.99
CA ASN A 59 11.10 -0.83 2.38
C ASN A 59 10.44 -2.19 2.39
N VAL A 60 10.62 -2.95 1.31
CA VAL A 60 10.22 -4.35 1.26
C VAL A 60 11.28 -5.17 2.00
N VAL A 61 10.88 -5.78 3.12
CA VAL A 61 11.75 -6.56 4.01
C VAL A 61 11.66 -8.07 3.78
N ALA A 62 10.57 -8.54 3.17
CA ALA A 62 10.44 -9.92 2.72
C ALA A 62 9.56 -10.00 1.47
N THR A 63 9.90 -10.90 0.56
CA THR A 63 9.16 -11.10 -0.69
C THR A 63 8.69 -12.54 -0.83
N ASP A 64 7.85 -12.79 -1.84
CA ASP A 64 7.48 -14.13 -2.32
C ASP A 64 6.80 -15.02 -1.27
N VAL A 65 6.06 -14.41 -0.34
CA VAL A 65 5.18 -15.16 0.56
C VAL A 65 3.97 -15.60 -0.24
N ALA A 66 3.95 -16.87 -0.63
CA ALA A 66 2.88 -17.46 -1.41
C ALA A 66 1.56 -17.44 -0.62
N ALA A 67 0.56 -16.75 -1.16
CA ALA A 67 -0.80 -16.75 -0.64
C ALA A 67 -1.72 -17.42 -1.65
N SER A 68 -2.82 -18.01 -1.17
CA SER A 68 -3.80 -18.72 -2.01
C SER A 68 -4.37 -17.86 -3.15
N ASN A 69 -4.33 -16.55 -2.98
CA ASN A 69 -4.90 -15.53 -3.87
C ASN A 69 -3.87 -14.60 -4.51
N GLY A 70 -2.55 -14.82 -4.32
CA GLY A 70 -1.54 -13.90 -4.84
C GLY A 70 -0.17 -14.08 -4.23
N VAL A 71 0.54 -12.97 -4.07
CA VAL A 71 1.88 -12.88 -3.47
C VAL A 71 1.84 -11.78 -2.43
N ILE A 72 2.36 -12.04 -1.24
CA ILE A 72 2.50 -11.05 -0.20
C ILE A 72 3.97 -10.60 -0.16
N HIS A 73 4.16 -9.29 -0.20
CA HIS A 73 5.44 -8.62 0.06
C HIS A 73 5.30 -7.89 1.40
N VAL A 74 6.22 -8.14 2.33
CA VAL A 74 6.21 -7.54 3.67
C VAL A 74 6.97 -6.23 3.61
N ILE A 75 6.38 -5.18 4.16
CA ILE A 75 6.97 -3.84 4.27
C ILE A 75 7.17 -3.44 5.73
N ASP A 76 8.16 -2.59 6.00
CA ASP A 76 8.50 -2.11 7.34
C ASP A 76 7.69 -0.89 7.80
N ALA A 77 7.00 -0.21 6.87
CA ALA A 77 6.21 0.99 7.15
C ALA A 77 4.86 0.97 6.42
N VAL A 78 3.87 1.65 7.02
CA VAL A 78 2.54 1.85 6.40
C VAL A 78 2.66 2.90 5.30
N ILE A 79 2.13 2.58 4.11
CA ILE A 79 2.03 3.54 3.01
C ILE A 79 0.67 4.23 3.04
N LEU A 80 0.67 5.56 2.84
CA LEU A 80 -0.55 6.36 2.87
C LEU A 80 -0.92 6.82 1.46
N PRO A 81 -2.20 6.73 1.07
CA PRO A 81 -2.65 7.31 -0.18
C PRO A 81 -2.53 8.85 -0.11
N PRO A 82 -2.31 9.50 -1.28
CA PRO A 82 -2.18 10.95 -1.34
C PRO A 82 -3.44 11.64 -0.81
N GLY A 83 -3.27 12.57 0.13
CA GLY A 83 -4.37 13.34 0.72
C GLY A 83 -5.05 12.70 1.93
N VAL A 84 -4.60 11.52 2.38
CA VAL A 84 -5.03 10.94 3.66
C VAL A 84 -4.06 11.32 4.77
N ASP A 85 -4.57 12.03 5.78
CA ASP A 85 -3.83 12.32 7.01
C ASP A 85 -4.31 11.38 8.13
N PRO A 86 -3.48 10.44 8.63
CA PRO A 86 -3.87 9.55 9.71
C PRO A 86 -4.11 10.28 11.04
N ALA A 87 -3.61 11.51 11.22
CA ALA A 87 -3.89 12.34 12.40
C ALA A 87 -5.29 12.96 12.37
N SER A 88 -6.04 12.80 11.26
CA SER A 88 -7.44 13.23 11.14
C SER A 88 -8.46 12.23 11.72
N LEU A 89 -7.98 11.09 12.23
CA LEU A 89 -8.75 10.06 12.97
C LEU A 89 -9.03 10.46 14.42
#